data_AF-A0A3D5DLG1-F1
#
_entry.id   AF-A0A3D5DLG1-F1
#
_cell.length_a   1.000
_cell.length_b   1.000
_cell.length_c   1.000
_cell.angle_alpha   90.00
_cell.angle_beta   90.00
_cell.angle_gamma   90.00
#
_symmetry.space_group_name_H-M   'P 1'
#
loop_
_entity.id
_entity.type
_entity.pdbx_description
1 polymer ?
#
loop_
_entity_poly.entity_id
_entity_poly.type
_entity_poly.pdbx_seq_one_letter_code
_entity_poly.pdbx_strand_id
1 'polypeptide(L)'
;MTTFPTERSFAQECDASDPLASFRERFARDDQSLIYLDGNSLGMLPLATAKRVSEVVGNEWGRGLIRSWDQWIDLPRRAGDLLGHHLLGAAPGQVVVGDSTTVNLYKLARAALAARPGRTVIVTDDDNFPTDRYVLEGIAAERGADLRLIHTDIDAGLAVDTVRAAMDARTALVCLSHVAYRSGALADMAQITAIAHDHGALVLWDLCHSAGAVPVDLDGCGADLAVGCTYKYLNAGPGAPAFLYVRQDLQEQLHQPVQGWFGQRDQFAMGPSYDPLPGIGRFQTGTPNVIGTAAVEEGARLLGEAGIGRLRHKGQRLTDYLIALADAWLAPLGFTLASPRDSAHRGSHVCLHHPDAALIAAALTRVGVIGDYRDPGRLRLGLAPVTTRFTDVWDATDTIRRITQHKTYGRAAGWHAGTRRAGGGAPGQDQGSYDESRESPRCSTCGLAQGASVRIVAGPDASICDGCAALAQSVLATGDPAAAGTVTMVRLAPGAGVAPAAGASADGCSFCGKPPARLSTAGLVAAGRTRICGECLALCREIFTEELA
;
A
#
# COMPACT_ATOMS: atom_id res chain seq x y z
N MET A 1 -19.42 0.21 -27.35
CA MET A 1 -18.11 0.42 -26.70
C MET A 1 -17.68 1.84 -27.01
N THR A 2 -17.51 2.66 -25.98
CA THR A 2 -16.99 4.02 -26.12
C THR A 2 -15.52 3.91 -26.56
N THR A 3 -15.18 4.42 -27.73
CA THR A 3 -13.79 4.44 -28.19
C THR A 3 -13.07 5.57 -27.47
N PHE A 4 -12.05 5.26 -26.68
CA PHE A 4 -11.21 6.27 -26.03
C PHE A 4 -10.11 6.72 -27.01
N PRO A 5 -10.02 8.02 -27.35
CA PRO A 5 -8.90 8.56 -28.09
C PRO A 5 -7.58 8.37 -27.32
N THR A 6 -6.46 8.26 -28.03
CA THR A 6 -5.14 8.02 -27.40
C THR A 6 -4.32 9.31 -27.28
N GLU A 7 -4.82 10.41 -27.80
CA GLU A 7 -4.21 11.74 -27.74
C GLU A 7 -4.28 12.30 -26.32
N ARG A 8 -3.18 12.93 -25.87
CA ARG A 8 -3.12 13.55 -24.54
C ARG A 8 -4.17 14.65 -24.35
N SER A 9 -4.59 15.33 -25.42
CA SER A 9 -5.63 16.36 -25.38
C SER A 9 -6.97 15.83 -24.87
N PHE A 10 -7.33 14.58 -25.20
CA PHE A 10 -8.53 13.95 -24.67
C PHE A 10 -8.47 13.79 -23.14
N ALA A 11 -7.32 13.40 -22.58
CA ALA A 11 -7.14 13.34 -21.14
C ALA A 11 -7.28 14.72 -20.49
N GLN A 12 -6.73 15.77 -21.12
CA GLN A 12 -6.83 17.14 -20.63
C GLN A 12 -8.29 17.64 -20.64
N GLU A 13 -9.07 17.31 -21.66
CA GLU A 13 -10.50 17.63 -21.73
C GLU A 13 -11.30 16.88 -20.65
N CYS A 14 -10.96 15.62 -20.39
CA CYS A 14 -11.57 14.84 -19.32
C CYS A 14 -11.28 15.42 -17.94
N ASP A 15 -10.06 15.91 -17.71
CA ASP A 15 -9.69 16.57 -16.45
C ASP A 15 -10.35 17.95 -16.31
N ALA A 16 -10.45 18.73 -17.40
CA ALA A 16 -11.11 20.04 -17.38
C ALA A 16 -12.62 19.94 -17.11
N SER A 17 -13.24 18.80 -17.42
CA SER A 17 -14.66 18.52 -17.18
C SER A 17 -14.91 17.63 -15.96
N ASP A 18 -13.88 17.28 -15.19
CA ASP A 18 -14.01 16.41 -14.02
C ASP A 18 -14.66 17.16 -12.82
N PRO A 19 -15.87 16.78 -12.39
CA PRO A 19 -16.53 17.42 -11.25
C PRO A 19 -15.80 17.17 -9.92
N LEU A 20 -14.84 16.24 -9.87
CA LEU A 20 -14.04 15.94 -8.68
C LEU A 20 -12.64 16.60 -8.73
N ALA A 21 -12.31 17.38 -9.75
CA ALA A 21 -10.95 17.92 -9.95
C ALA A 21 -10.41 18.69 -8.74
N SER A 22 -11.26 19.52 -8.11
CA SER A 22 -10.88 20.33 -6.95
C SER A 22 -10.56 19.51 -5.69
N PHE A 23 -11.01 18.26 -5.59
CA PHE A 23 -10.69 17.41 -4.44
C PHE A 23 -9.20 17.10 -4.37
N ARG A 24 -8.51 16.99 -5.52
CA ARG A 24 -7.07 16.70 -5.56
C ARG A 24 -6.24 17.77 -4.84
N GLU A 25 -6.71 19.02 -4.78
CA GLU A 25 -6.05 20.12 -4.07
C GLU A 25 -6.14 19.99 -2.54
N ARG A 26 -7.01 19.11 -2.04
CA ARG A 26 -7.18 18.83 -0.60
C ARG A 26 -6.23 17.75 -0.08
N PHE A 27 -5.31 17.27 -0.91
CA PHE A 27 -4.31 16.27 -0.55
C PHE A 27 -2.89 16.85 -0.58
N ALA A 28 -2.04 16.39 0.33
CA ALA A 28 -0.63 16.78 0.37
C ALA A 28 0.10 16.30 -0.90
N ARG A 29 0.75 17.23 -1.59
CA ARG A 29 1.40 17.02 -2.89
C ARG A 29 2.59 17.97 -3.06
N ASP A 30 3.70 17.66 -2.40
CA ASP A 30 4.91 18.48 -2.49
C ASP A 30 5.60 18.32 -3.84
N ASP A 31 5.64 17.09 -4.36
CA ASP A 31 6.09 16.80 -5.71
C ASP A 31 4.91 16.79 -6.70
N GLN A 32 4.85 17.82 -7.55
CA GLN A 32 3.81 17.93 -8.58
C GLN A 32 4.01 16.97 -9.75
N SER A 33 5.23 16.43 -9.93
CA SER A 33 5.56 15.48 -11.00
C SER A 33 5.22 14.04 -10.64
N LEU A 34 5.01 13.74 -9.35
CA LEU A 34 4.64 12.41 -8.88
C LEU A 34 3.30 11.95 -9.46
N ILE A 35 3.33 10.79 -10.12
CA ILE A 35 2.14 10.06 -10.55
C ILE A 35 1.93 8.88 -9.59
N TYR A 36 0.97 9.05 -8.69
CA TYR A 36 0.67 8.08 -7.64
C TYR A 36 -0.56 7.22 -7.99
N LEU A 37 -0.31 5.99 -8.42
CA LEU A 37 -1.29 4.96 -8.80
C LEU A 37 -1.21 3.76 -7.86
N ASP A 38 -1.01 4.01 -6.57
CA ASP A 38 -0.96 2.98 -5.51
C ASP A 38 -1.87 3.33 -4.31
N GLY A 39 -2.88 4.19 -4.55
CA GLY A 39 -3.88 4.59 -3.55
C GLY A 39 -4.75 3.45 -3.02
N ASN A 40 -4.79 2.34 -3.76
CA ASN A 40 -5.40 1.07 -3.34
C ASN A 40 -4.52 0.28 -2.35
N SER A 41 -3.32 0.75 -2.06
CA SER A 41 -2.38 0.17 -1.09
C SER A 41 -2.18 1.13 0.09
N LEU A 42 -1.94 2.41 -0.18
CA LEU A 42 -1.91 3.48 0.82
C LEU A 42 -2.52 4.76 0.25
N GLY A 43 -3.58 5.27 0.87
CA GLY A 43 -4.21 6.52 0.46
C GLY A 43 -3.32 7.75 0.66
N MET A 44 -3.47 8.74 -0.20
CA MET A 44 -2.74 10.01 -0.07
C MET A 44 -3.23 10.79 1.15
N LEU A 45 -2.35 11.51 1.83
CA LEU A 45 -2.69 12.30 3.03
C LEU A 45 -3.64 13.47 2.69
N PRO A 46 -4.87 13.51 3.24
CA PRO A 46 -5.69 14.71 3.19
C PRO A 46 -5.10 15.82 4.07
N LEU A 47 -5.13 17.06 3.60
CA LEU A 47 -4.64 18.23 4.35
C LEU A 47 -5.47 18.45 5.64
N ALA A 48 -6.77 18.14 5.60
CA ALA A 48 -7.65 18.19 6.76
C ALA A 48 -7.23 17.18 7.85
N THR A 49 -6.81 15.97 7.46
CA THR A 49 -6.29 14.95 8.37
C THR A 49 -5.04 15.44 9.10
N ALA A 50 -4.09 16.07 8.39
CA ALA A 50 -2.89 16.63 9.02
C ALA A 50 -3.25 17.66 10.10
N LYS A 51 -4.16 18.59 9.78
CA LYS A 51 -4.66 19.59 10.73
C LYS A 51 -5.35 18.93 11.93
N ARG A 52 -6.26 17.98 11.70
CA ARG A 52 -7.02 17.31 12.76
C ARG A 52 -6.13 16.53 13.70
N VAL A 53 -5.16 15.78 13.17
CA VAL A 53 -4.18 15.04 13.99
C VAL A 53 -3.33 16.00 14.82
N SER A 54 -2.89 17.14 14.25
CA SER A 54 -2.17 18.16 15.03
C SER A 54 -3.02 18.74 16.17
N GLU A 55 -4.33 18.93 15.99
CA GLU A 55 -5.24 19.37 17.06
C GLU A 55 -5.38 18.32 18.17
N VAL A 56 -5.57 17.04 17.80
CA VAL A 56 -5.64 15.92 18.75
C VAL A 56 -4.36 15.85 19.58
N VAL A 57 -3.18 15.92 18.94
CA VAL A 57 -1.90 15.83 19.64
C VAL A 57 -1.61 17.08 20.47
N GLY A 58 -1.71 18.26 19.87
CA GLY A 58 -1.28 19.51 20.49
C GLY A 58 -2.23 20.04 21.56
N ASN A 59 -3.54 19.90 21.36
CA ASN A 59 -4.55 20.47 22.25
C ASN A 59 -5.22 19.40 23.11
N GLU A 60 -5.85 18.39 22.50
CA GLU A 60 -6.65 17.42 23.25
C GLU A 60 -5.76 16.54 24.14
N TRP A 61 -4.69 15.97 23.59
CA TRP A 61 -3.71 15.23 24.38
C TRP A 61 -2.79 16.18 25.15
N GLY A 62 -2.07 17.08 24.46
CA GLY A 62 -1.02 17.91 25.06
C GLY A 62 -1.49 18.84 26.19
N ARG A 63 -2.72 19.38 26.11
CA ARG A 63 -3.28 20.30 27.13
C ARG A 63 -4.43 19.68 27.91
N GLY A 64 -5.33 18.98 27.22
CA GLY A 64 -6.50 18.36 27.84
C GLY A 64 -6.14 17.16 28.72
N LEU A 65 -5.15 16.36 28.32
CA LEU A 65 -4.75 15.11 28.98
C LEU A 65 -5.97 14.19 29.19
N ILE A 66 -6.06 13.53 30.35
CA ILE A 66 -7.15 12.62 30.71
C ILE A 66 -8.55 13.24 30.61
N ARG A 67 -8.67 14.57 30.70
CA ARG A 67 -9.98 15.28 30.60
C ARG A 67 -10.58 15.21 29.20
N SER A 68 -9.79 14.86 28.19
CA SER A 68 -10.27 14.74 26.80
C SER A 68 -11.01 13.43 26.52
N TRP A 69 -11.03 12.47 27.47
CA TRP A 69 -11.72 11.19 27.31
C TRP A 69 -13.22 11.33 26.97
N ASP A 70 -13.89 12.35 27.49
CA ASP A 70 -15.30 12.64 27.18
C ASP A 70 -15.53 12.86 25.67
N GLN A 71 -14.50 13.27 24.92
CA GLN A 71 -14.55 13.50 23.48
C GLN A 71 -14.15 12.25 22.68
N TRP A 72 -13.34 11.37 23.28
CA TRP A 72 -12.70 10.24 22.62
C TRP A 72 -13.43 8.92 22.81
N ILE A 73 -14.20 8.77 23.88
CA ILE A 73 -14.84 7.50 24.23
C ILE A 73 -15.80 7.00 23.14
N ASP A 74 -16.51 7.93 22.49
CA ASP A 74 -17.49 7.63 21.44
C ASP A 74 -16.94 7.78 20.02
N LEU A 75 -15.71 8.27 19.88
CA LEU A 75 -15.06 8.53 18.60
C LEU A 75 -15.09 7.30 17.66
N PRO A 76 -14.78 6.06 18.11
CA PRO A 76 -14.94 4.84 17.30
C PRO A 76 -16.31 4.63 16.66
N ARG A 77 -17.37 4.90 17.42
CA ARG A 77 -18.77 4.67 16.99
C ARG A 77 -19.22 5.80 16.06
N ARG A 78 -18.90 7.05 16.40
CA ARG A 78 -19.16 8.21 15.53
C ARG A 78 -18.47 8.08 14.18
N ALA A 79 -17.20 7.66 14.17
CA ALA A 79 -16.46 7.39 12.93
C ALA A 79 -17.09 6.23 12.14
N GLY A 80 -17.52 5.19 12.84
CA GLY A 80 -18.25 4.06 12.25
C GLY A 80 -19.54 4.50 11.56
N ASP A 81 -20.37 5.31 12.21
CA ASP A 81 -21.63 5.83 11.65
C ASP A 81 -21.39 6.69 10.40
N LEU A 82 -20.32 7.50 10.39
CA LEU A 82 -19.94 8.28 9.21
C LEU A 82 -19.55 7.37 8.03
N LEU A 83 -18.76 6.32 8.28
CA LEU A 83 -18.43 5.32 7.26
C LEU A 83 -19.69 4.60 6.76
N GLY A 84 -20.54 4.15 7.69
CA GLY A 84 -21.81 3.47 7.43
C GLY A 84 -22.69 4.28 6.47
N HIS A 85 -22.95 5.53 6.84
CA HIS A 85 -23.83 6.43 6.11
C HIS A 85 -23.27 6.81 4.73
N HIS A 86 -22.00 7.19 4.64
CA HIS A 86 -21.46 7.76 3.41
C HIS A 86 -20.95 6.72 2.40
N LEU A 87 -20.44 5.58 2.87
CA LEU A 87 -19.57 4.71 2.06
C LEU A 87 -19.96 3.23 2.08
N LEU A 88 -20.77 2.78 3.03
CA LEU A 88 -21.05 1.35 3.23
C LEU A 88 -22.52 0.97 3.10
N GLY A 89 -23.44 1.95 3.04
CA GLY A 89 -24.88 1.69 3.02
C GLY A 89 -25.33 0.89 4.24
N ALA A 90 -24.86 1.33 5.42
CA ALA A 90 -25.23 0.73 6.70
C ALA A 90 -25.91 1.79 7.58
N ALA A 91 -26.99 1.41 8.24
CA ALA A 91 -27.68 2.27 9.18
C ALA A 91 -26.81 2.59 10.42
N PRO A 92 -27.11 3.68 11.15
CA PRO A 92 -26.38 4.05 12.35
C PRO A 92 -26.34 2.91 13.39
N GLY A 93 -25.21 2.76 14.07
CA GLY A 93 -25.02 1.74 15.10
C GLY A 93 -24.70 0.34 14.58
N GLN A 94 -24.36 0.18 13.30
CA GLN A 94 -23.94 -1.10 12.72
C GLN A 94 -22.44 -1.20 12.42
N VAL A 95 -21.71 -0.09 12.49
CA VAL A 95 -20.27 -0.01 12.17
C VAL A 95 -19.50 0.57 13.35
N VAL A 96 -18.31 0.04 13.63
CA VAL A 96 -17.38 0.62 14.60
C VAL A 96 -15.94 0.58 14.08
N VAL A 97 -15.18 1.63 14.35
CA VAL A 97 -13.75 1.72 13.99
C VAL A 97 -12.89 1.19 15.15
N GLY A 98 -11.95 0.30 14.86
CA GLY A 98 -11.07 -0.28 15.86
C GLY A 98 -10.17 -1.37 15.29
N ASP A 99 -9.08 -1.64 16.00
CA ASP A 99 -8.13 -2.70 15.70
C ASP A 99 -7.62 -2.69 14.24
N SER A 100 -7.09 -3.81 13.76
CA SER A 100 -6.72 -4.02 12.35
C SER A 100 -7.75 -4.90 11.64
N THR A 101 -7.75 -4.90 10.30
CA THR A 101 -8.65 -5.76 9.51
C THR A 101 -8.54 -7.22 9.94
N THR A 102 -7.32 -7.72 10.08
CA THR A 102 -7.05 -9.11 10.49
C THR A 102 -7.65 -9.45 11.85
N VAL A 103 -7.55 -8.54 12.84
CA VAL A 103 -8.12 -8.74 14.18
C VAL A 103 -9.65 -8.72 14.12
N ASN A 104 -10.23 -7.78 13.37
CA ASN A 104 -11.68 -7.69 13.19
C ASN A 104 -12.24 -8.92 12.44
N LEU A 105 -11.52 -9.40 11.42
CA LEU A 105 -11.88 -10.60 10.68
C LEU A 105 -11.91 -11.80 11.61
N TYR A 106 -10.88 -11.97 12.44
CA TYR A 106 -10.84 -13.03 13.46
C TYR A 106 -12.05 -12.96 14.41
N LYS A 107 -12.33 -11.76 14.96
CA LYS A 107 -13.45 -11.55 15.88
C LYS A 107 -14.77 -11.99 15.25
N LEU A 108 -15.05 -11.52 14.03
CA LEU A 108 -16.32 -11.76 13.35
C LEU A 108 -16.43 -13.20 12.85
N ALA A 109 -15.40 -13.76 12.23
CA ALA A 109 -15.42 -15.13 11.73
C ALA A 109 -15.60 -16.16 12.86
N ARG A 110 -14.87 -15.98 13.97
CA ARG A 110 -15.01 -16.85 15.15
C ARG A 110 -16.42 -16.71 15.76
N ALA A 111 -16.93 -15.48 15.91
CA ALA A 111 -18.27 -15.27 16.43
C ALA A 111 -19.36 -15.89 15.54
N ALA A 112 -19.23 -15.75 14.21
CA ALA A 112 -20.15 -16.32 13.23
C ALA A 112 -20.20 -17.85 13.29
N LEU A 113 -19.03 -18.49 13.34
CA LEU A 113 -18.93 -19.94 13.46
C LEU A 113 -19.58 -20.44 14.76
N ALA A 114 -19.32 -19.76 15.89
CA ALA A 114 -19.91 -20.13 17.17
C ALA A 114 -21.45 -19.98 17.18
N ALA A 115 -22.00 -19.02 16.43
CA ALA A 115 -23.44 -18.76 16.32
C ALA A 115 -24.19 -19.71 15.36
N ARG A 116 -23.49 -20.69 14.77
CA ARG A 116 -24.06 -21.69 13.88
C ARG A 116 -23.73 -23.11 14.38
N PRO A 117 -24.24 -23.52 15.56
CA PRO A 117 -23.96 -24.84 16.11
C PRO A 117 -24.42 -25.95 15.16
N GLY A 118 -23.62 -27.01 15.04
CA GLY A 118 -23.85 -28.13 14.12
C GLY A 118 -23.40 -27.87 12.68
N ARG A 119 -23.02 -26.64 12.33
CA ARG A 119 -22.41 -26.30 11.03
C ARG A 119 -20.91 -26.11 11.24
N THR A 120 -20.11 -26.83 10.46
CA THR A 120 -18.66 -26.97 10.68
C THR A 120 -17.84 -26.60 9.46
N VAL A 121 -18.42 -26.04 8.39
CA VAL A 121 -17.70 -25.67 7.17
C VAL A 121 -17.60 -24.15 7.06
N ILE A 122 -16.37 -23.65 6.87
CA ILE A 122 -16.08 -22.28 6.45
C ILE A 122 -15.72 -22.32 4.96
N VAL A 123 -16.34 -21.47 4.15
CA VAL A 123 -16.02 -21.33 2.72
C VAL A 123 -15.31 -20.00 2.47
N THR A 124 -14.20 -20.06 1.77
CA THR A 124 -13.45 -18.91 1.24
C THR A 124 -12.78 -19.32 -0.06
N ASP A 125 -12.15 -18.41 -0.80
CA ASP A 125 -11.52 -18.73 -2.08
C ASP A 125 -9.98 -18.80 -2.02
N ASP A 126 -9.38 -19.45 -3.02
CA ASP A 126 -7.95 -19.71 -3.10
C ASP A 126 -7.08 -18.51 -3.51
N ASP A 127 -7.68 -17.47 -4.13
CA ASP A 127 -7.01 -16.20 -4.45
C ASP A 127 -7.32 -15.08 -3.44
N ASN A 128 -8.07 -15.38 -2.37
CA ASN A 128 -8.37 -14.40 -1.34
C ASN A 128 -7.08 -13.85 -0.69
N PHE A 129 -7.17 -12.65 -0.13
CA PHE A 129 -6.01 -11.99 0.44
C PHE A 129 -5.37 -12.89 1.53
N PRO A 130 -4.03 -12.99 1.60
CA PRO A 130 -3.38 -14.00 2.45
C PRO A 130 -3.83 -13.98 3.92
N THR A 131 -3.99 -12.80 4.52
CA THR A 131 -4.36 -12.72 5.93
C THR A 131 -5.74 -13.32 6.21
N ASP A 132 -6.67 -13.20 5.27
CA ASP A 132 -8.01 -13.76 5.38
C ASP A 132 -7.94 -15.28 5.44
N ARG A 133 -7.23 -15.89 4.48
CA ARG A 133 -7.05 -17.35 4.44
C ARG A 133 -6.34 -17.86 5.69
N TYR A 134 -5.28 -17.20 6.14
CA TYR A 134 -4.52 -17.63 7.32
C TYR A 134 -5.35 -17.56 8.61
N VAL A 135 -6.16 -16.51 8.78
CA VAL A 135 -7.06 -16.40 9.94
C VAL A 135 -8.13 -17.48 9.92
N LEU A 136 -8.76 -17.71 8.76
CA LEU A 136 -9.81 -18.73 8.63
C LEU A 136 -9.26 -20.15 8.81
N GLU A 137 -8.05 -20.43 8.31
CA GLU A 137 -7.33 -21.68 8.56
C GLU A 137 -7.05 -21.89 10.05
N GLY A 138 -6.55 -20.85 10.73
CA GLY A 138 -6.33 -20.88 12.18
C GLY A 138 -7.61 -21.13 12.98
N ILE A 139 -8.71 -20.46 12.63
CA ILE A 139 -10.03 -20.67 13.27
C ILE A 139 -10.54 -22.08 13.00
N ALA A 140 -10.41 -22.57 11.76
CA ALA A 140 -10.85 -23.92 11.40
C ALA A 140 -10.12 -24.98 12.25
N ALA A 141 -8.79 -24.85 12.37
CA ALA A 141 -7.98 -25.72 13.21
C ALA A 141 -8.33 -25.60 14.71
N GLU A 142 -8.51 -24.38 15.23
CA GLU A 142 -8.89 -24.12 16.63
C GLU A 142 -10.23 -24.78 17.00
N ARG A 143 -11.17 -24.80 16.05
CA ARG A 143 -12.57 -25.18 16.29
C ARG A 143 -12.95 -26.57 15.76
N GLY A 144 -12.01 -27.29 15.15
CA GLY A 144 -12.28 -28.56 14.49
C GLY A 144 -13.29 -28.43 13.34
N ALA A 145 -13.25 -27.31 12.63
CA ALA A 145 -14.06 -27.02 11.46
C ALA A 145 -13.28 -27.31 10.16
N ASP A 146 -14.00 -27.54 9.07
CA ASP A 146 -13.45 -27.71 7.73
C ASP A 146 -13.30 -26.34 7.06
N LEU A 147 -12.09 -26.01 6.58
CA LEU A 147 -11.91 -24.91 5.64
C LEU A 147 -12.03 -25.42 4.21
N ARG A 148 -13.03 -24.93 3.48
CA ARG A 148 -13.26 -25.26 2.08
C ARG A 148 -12.80 -24.09 1.20
N LEU A 149 -11.71 -24.33 0.48
CA LEU A 149 -11.20 -23.41 -0.54
C LEU A 149 -11.90 -23.66 -1.87
N ILE A 150 -12.56 -22.64 -2.39
CA ILE A 150 -13.12 -22.64 -3.75
C ILE A 150 -12.16 -21.93 -4.71
N HIS A 151 -12.20 -22.30 -5.98
CA HIS A 151 -11.31 -21.70 -6.96
C HIS A 151 -11.84 -20.34 -7.44
N THR A 152 -10.96 -19.34 -7.44
CA THR A 152 -11.16 -18.03 -8.06
C THR A 152 -10.25 -17.87 -9.26
N ASP A 153 -10.80 -17.42 -10.39
CA ASP A 153 -9.97 -17.05 -11.53
C ASP A 153 -9.18 -15.79 -11.18
N ILE A 154 -7.87 -15.86 -11.36
CA ILE A 154 -6.93 -14.83 -10.93
C ILE A 154 -7.09 -13.50 -11.71
N ASP A 155 -7.77 -13.50 -12.87
CA ASP A 155 -8.05 -12.32 -13.70
C ASP A 155 -9.54 -11.95 -13.72
N ALA A 156 -10.43 -12.92 -13.86
CA ALA A 156 -11.87 -12.71 -13.95
C ALA A 156 -12.55 -12.61 -12.57
N GLY A 157 -11.91 -13.11 -11.52
CA GLY A 157 -12.44 -13.16 -10.17
C GLY A 157 -13.37 -14.33 -9.91
N LEU A 158 -14.11 -14.22 -8.81
CA LEU A 158 -14.96 -15.30 -8.29
C LEU A 158 -16.27 -15.41 -9.09
N ALA A 159 -16.55 -16.60 -9.61
CA ALA A 159 -17.84 -16.90 -10.23
C ALA A 159 -18.87 -17.31 -9.17
N VAL A 160 -20.09 -16.78 -9.30
CA VAL A 160 -21.18 -17.06 -8.35
C VAL A 160 -21.55 -18.55 -8.31
N ASP A 161 -21.53 -19.24 -9.46
CA ASP A 161 -21.82 -20.68 -9.51
C ASP A 161 -20.80 -21.53 -8.75
N THR A 162 -19.54 -21.08 -8.67
CA THR A 162 -18.51 -21.73 -7.85
C THR A 162 -18.87 -21.65 -6.36
N VAL A 163 -19.41 -20.52 -5.90
CA VAL A 163 -19.91 -20.39 -4.53
C VAL A 163 -21.10 -21.31 -4.31
N ARG A 164 -22.09 -21.29 -5.22
CA ARG A 164 -23.31 -22.11 -5.14
C ARG A 164 -22.98 -23.59 -5.03
N ALA A 165 -22.08 -24.09 -5.87
CA ALA A 165 -21.68 -25.49 -5.87
C ALA A 165 -20.94 -25.93 -4.58
N ALA A 166 -20.35 -24.97 -3.86
CA ALA A 166 -19.63 -25.23 -2.62
C ALA A 166 -20.49 -25.17 -1.37
N MET A 167 -21.77 -24.77 -1.47
CA MET A 167 -22.67 -24.69 -0.32
C MET A 167 -23.29 -26.05 0.03
N ASP A 168 -23.43 -26.30 1.33
CA ASP A 168 -24.16 -27.45 1.87
C ASP A 168 -24.77 -27.13 3.24
N ALA A 169 -25.54 -28.08 3.80
CA ALA A 169 -26.16 -27.94 5.12
C ALA A 169 -25.16 -27.85 6.30
N ARG A 170 -23.87 -28.12 6.08
CA ARG A 170 -22.82 -27.97 7.10
C ARG A 170 -22.15 -26.60 7.04
N THR A 171 -22.45 -25.79 6.03
CA THR A 171 -21.84 -24.47 5.84
C THR A 171 -22.29 -23.51 6.94
N ALA A 172 -21.33 -23.00 7.70
CA ALA A 172 -21.55 -22.06 8.79
C ALA A 172 -21.29 -20.61 8.36
N LEU A 173 -20.22 -20.41 7.60
CA LEU A 173 -19.70 -19.11 7.23
C LEU A 173 -19.17 -19.13 5.79
N VAL A 174 -19.51 -18.10 5.03
CA VAL A 174 -18.85 -17.72 3.77
C VAL A 174 -18.06 -16.45 4.03
N CYS A 175 -16.76 -16.44 3.72
CA CYS A 175 -15.88 -15.29 3.94
C CYS A 175 -15.11 -14.96 2.66
N LEU A 176 -15.42 -13.82 2.04
CA LEU A 176 -14.94 -13.47 0.70
C LEU A 176 -14.58 -11.98 0.60
N SER A 177 -13.66 -11.64 -0.30
CA SER A 177 -13.39 -10.25 -0.67
C SER A 177 -14.45 -9.74 -1.64
N HIS A 178 -15.02 -8.55 -1.42
CA HIS A 178 -15.96 -7.94 -2.36
C HIS A 178 -15.24 -7.45 -3.64
N VAL A 179 -14.05 -6.87 -3.50
CA VAL A 179 -13.16 -6.57 -4.63
C VAL A 179 -11.86 -7.36 -4.46
N ALA A 180 -11.55 -8.21 -5.42
CA ALA A 180 -10.32 -9.00 -5.41
C ALA A 180 -9.10 -8.07 -5.38
N TYR A 181 -8.18 -8.29 -4.44
CA TYR A 181 -7.01 -7.43 -4.29
C TYR A 181 -6.08 -7.50 -5.51
N ARG A 182 -6.11 -8.63 -6.23
CA ARG A 182 -5.19 -8.89 -7.34
C ARG A 182 -5.76 -8.37 -8.66
N SER A 183 -6.85 -8.94 -9.16
CA SER A 183 -7.45 -8.55 -10.45
C SER A 183 -8.30 -7.28 -10.39
N GLY A 184 -8.75 -6.89 -9.20
CA GLY A 184 -9.78 -5.87 -9.06
C GLY A 184 -11.16 -6.33 -9.49
N ALA A 185 -11.38 -7.64 -9.67
CA ALA A 185 -12.70 -8.18 -9.96
C ALA A 185 -13.69 -7.88 -8.82
N LEU A 186 -14.90 -7.46 -9.19
CA LEU A 186 -15.99 -7.13 -8.27
C LEU A 186 -16.93 -8.31 -8.16
N ALA A 187 -17.08 -8.87 -6.96
CA ALA A 187 -18.01 -9.96 -6.69
C ALA A 187 -19.45 -9.46 -6.56
N ASP A 188 -20.42 -10.29 -6.97
CA ASP A 188 -21.85 -10.00 -6.75
C ASP A 188 -22.24 -10.24 -5.29
N MET A 189 -22.06 -9.19 -4.47
CA MET A 189 -22.28 -9.24 -3.03
C MET A 189 -23.70 -9.68 -2.68
N ALA A 190 -24.71 -9.18 -3.40
CA ALA A 190 -26.11 -9.48 -3.16
C ALA A 190 -26.44 -10.94 -3.49
N GLN A 191 -26.03 -11.42 -4.67
CA GLN A 191 -26.34 -12.78 -5.10
C GLN A 191 -25.62 -13.83 -4.25
N ILE A 192 -24.35 -13.59 -3.91
CA ILE A 192 -23.58 -14.48 -3.03
C ILE A 192 -24.16 -14.52 -1.62
N THR A 193 -24.59 -13.36 -1.09
CA THR A 193 -25.23 -13.30 0.23
C THR A 193 -26.54 -14.10 0.26
N ALA A 194 -27.39 -13.96 -0.76
CA ALA A 194 -28.62 -14.74 -0.88
C ALA A 194 -28.35 -16.26 -0.92
N ILE A 195 -27.34 -16.70 -1.69
CA ILE A 195 -26.95 -18.12 -1.78
C ILE A 195 -26.53 -18.70 -0.42
N ALA A 196 -25.75 -17.94 0.34
CA ALA A 196 -25.32 -18.37 1.67
C ALA A 196 -26.52 -18.48 2.64
N HIS A 197 -27.43 -17.50 2.58
CA HIS A 197 -28.65 -17.49 3.39
C HIS A 197 -29.59 -18.65 3.07
N ASP A 198 -29.74 -19.01 1.79
CA ASP A 198 -30.52 -20.19 1.36
C ASP A 198 -30.02 -21.49 2.01
N HIS A 199 -28.74 -21.53 2.40
CA HIS A 199 -28.12 -22.66 3.08
C HIS A 199 -28.03 -22.48 4.59
N GLY A 200 -28.49 -21.35 5.14
CA GLY A 200 -28.44 -21.01 6.57
C GLY A 200 -27.05 -20.59 7.08
N ALA A 201 -26.11 -20.30 6.17
CA ALA A 201 -24.79 -19.77 6.49
C ALA A 201 -24.84 -18.26 6.72
N LEU A 202 -23.88 -17.73 7.49
CA LEU A 202 -23.60 -16.30 7.56
C LEU A 202 -22.57 -15.89 6.50
N VAL A 203 -22.54 -14.62 6.13
CA VAL A 203 -21.52 -14.04 5.23
C VAL A 203 -20.69 -12.95 5.91
N LEU A 204 -19.37 -13.03 5.74
CA LEU A 204 -18.40 -12.03 6.14
C LEU A 204 -17.68 -11.47 4.91
N TRP A 205 -17.91 -10.20 4.61
CA TRP A 205 -17.27 -9.51 3.49
C TRP A 205 -16.02 -8.74 3.90
N ASP A 206 -14.90 -8.97 3.22
CA ASP A 206 -13.77 -8.04 3.23
C ASP A 206 -13.99 -6.92 2.20
N LEU A 207 -13.97 -5.67 2.68
CA LEU A 207 -14.23 -4.46 1.93
C LEU A 207 -12.99 -3.57 1.75
N CYS A 208 -11.79 -4.09 2.02
CA CYS A 208 -10.54 -3.31 1.98
C CYS A 208 -10.28 -2.66 0.62
N HIS A 209 -10.68 -3.30 -0.48
CA HIS A 209 -10.57 -2.74 -1.83
C HIS A 209 -11.89 -2.14 -2.35
N SER A 210 -12.92 -2.08 -1.51
CA SER A 210 -14.27 -1.66 -1.88
C SER A 210 -14.66 -0.32 -1.26
N ALA A 211 -14.49 -0.17 0.06
CA ALA A 211 -14.88 1.02 0.80
C ALA A 211 -14.17 2.27 0.26
N GLY A 212 -14.94 3.26 -0.18
CA GLY A 212 -14.43 4.49 -0.80
C GLY A 212 -14.03 4.37 -2.27
N ALA A 213 -14.15 3.18 -2.90
CA ALA A 213 -13.79 2.95 -4.30
C ALA A 213 -14.98 2.54 -5.18
N VAL A 214 -15.85 1.67 -4.67
CA VAL A 214 -17.09 1.23 -5.34
C VAL A 214 -18.29 1.42 -4.41
N PRO A 215 -19.51 1.54 -4.94
CA PRO A 215 -20.71 1.54 -4.11
C PRO A 215 -20.78 0.24 -3.31
N VAL A 216 -21.06 0.37 -2.02
CA VAL A 216 -21.33 -0.74 -1.11
C VAL A 216 -22.66 -0.41 -0.43
N ASP A 217 -23.56 -1.40 -0.41
CA ASP A 217 -24.87 -1.32 0.25
C ASP A 217 -25.04 -2.56 1.14
N LEU A 218 -24.48 -2.51 2.34
CA LEU A 218 -24.46 -3.65 3.27
C LEU A 218 -25.87 -4.07 3.69
N ASP A 219 -26.71 -3.09 4.07
CA ASP A 219 -28.08 -3.38 4.47
C ASP A 219 -28.93 -3.84 3.28
N GLY A 220 -28.81 -3.18 2.13
CA GLY A 220 -29.56 -3.56 0.92
C GLY A 220 -29.18 -4.92 0.35
N CYS A 221 -27.93 -5.36 0.51
CA CYS A 221 -27.50 -6.70 0.14
C CYS A 221 -27.81 -7.77 1.19
N GLY A 222 -28.32 -7.38 2.36
CA GLY A 222 -28.56 -8.29 3.48
C GLY A 222 -27.30 -8.84 4.14
N ALA A 223 -26.14 -8.19 3.96
CA ALA A 223 -24.86 -8.67 4.50
C ALA A 223 -24.94 -8.86 6.03
N ASP A 224 -24.41 -9.97 6.53
CA ASP A 224 -24.41 -10.26 7.98
C ASP A 224 -23.27 -9.53 8.69
N LEU A 225 -22.07 -9.61 8.11
CA LEU A 225 -20.82 -9.16 8.70
C LEU A 225 -19.92 -8.55 7.62
N ALA A 226 -19.11 -7.56 7.99
CA ALA A 226 -18.07 -7.05 7.11
C ALA A 226 -16.89 -6.47 7.88
N VAL A 227 -15.73 -6.43 7.25
CA VAL A 227 -14.54 -5.73 7.72
C VAL A 227 -13.95 -4.89 6.60
N GLY A 228 -13.15 -3.89 6.94
CA GLY A 228 -12.37 -3.19 5.94
C GLY A 228 -11.29 -2.30 6.55
N CYS A 229 -10.23 -2.07 5.81
CA CYS A 229 -9.18 -1.15 6.21
C CYS A 229 -9.54 0.30 5.86
N THR A 230 -8.94 1.24 6.59
CA THR A 230 -9.13 2.68 6.36
C THR A 230 -7.91 3.38 5.75
N TYR A 231 -6.77 2.69 5.66
CA TYR A 231 -5.53 3.26 5.13
C TYR A 231 -5.42 3.23 3.61
N LYS A 232 -6.31 2.54 2.88
CA LYS A 232 -6.34 2.49 1.40
C LYS A 232 -7.14 3.67 0.84
N TYR A 233 -8.20 3.41 0.08
CA TYR A 233 -9.03 4.43 -0.55
C TYR A 233 -9.70 5.40 0.42
N LEU A 234 -9.83 5.03 1.71
CA LEU A 234 -10.35 5.91 2.77
C LEU A 234 -9.33 6.95 3.27
N ASN A 235 -8.06 6.86 2.87
CA ASN A 235 -7.03 7.88 3.11
C ASN A 235 -6.78 8.24 4.59
N ALA A 236 -7.00 7.30 5.52
CA ALA A 236 -6.84 7.55 6.96
C ALA A 236 -5.38 7.49 7.46
N GLY A 237 -4.42 7.20 6.58
CA GLY A 237 -2.99 7.16 6.91
C GLY A 237 -2.45 5.75 7.24
N PRO A 238 -1.13 5.60 7.37
CA PRO A 238 -0.46 4.31 7.42
C PRO A 238 -0.84 3.51 8.68
N GLY A 239 -1.40 2.32 8.49
CA GLY A 239 -1.79 1.45 9.61
C GLY A 239 -2.95 1.98 10.45
N ALA A 240 -3.72 2.95 9.94
CA ALA A 240 -4.91 3.47 10.59
C ALA A 240 -5.90 2.35 10.96
N PRO A 241 -6.66 2.50 12.06
CA PRO A 241 -7.56 1.46 12.56
C PRO A 241 -8.60 1.09 11.51
N ALA A 242 -8.87 -0.20 11.40
CA ALA A 242 -9.88 -0.75 10.51
C ALA A 242 -11.30 -0.46 11.02
N PHE A 243 -12.31 -0.91 10.27
CA PHE A 243 -13.68 -0.98 10.76
C PHE A 243 -14.19 -2.43 10.74
N LEU A 244 -15.24 -2.65 11.51
CA LEU A 244 -16.07 -3.84 11.42
C LEU A 244 -17.54 -3.42 11.35
N TYR A 245 -18.34 -4.24 10.70
CA TYR A 245 -19.78 -4.12 10.60
C TYR A 245 -20.45 -5.41 11.09
N VAL A 246 -21.56 -5.24 11.82
CA VAL A 246 -22.42 -6.33 12.25
C VAL A 246 -23.87 -5.91 12.05
N ARG A 247 -24.62 -6.70 11.28
CA ARG A 247 -26.06 -6.45 11.06
C ARG A 247 -26.79 -6.36 12.39
N GLN A 248 -27.71 -5.41 12.51
CA GLN A 248 -28.30 -5.01 13.79
C GLN A 248 -28.92 -6.19 14.59
N ASP A 249 -29.65 -7.07 13.92
CA ASP A 249 -30.30 -8.26 14.51
C ASP A 249 -29.30 -9.32 15.01
N LEU A 250 -28.07 -9.34 14.49
CA LEU A 250 -27.02 -10.28 14.88
C LEU A 250 -26.19 -9.79 16.07
N GLN A 251 -26.19 -8.48 16.38
CA GLN A 251 -25.33 -7.91 17.41
C GLN A 251 -25.55 -8.54 18.79
N GLU A 252 -26.80 -8.82 19.15
CA GLU A 252 -27.12 -9.47 20.43
C GLU A 252 -26.81 -10.97 20.46
N GLN A 253 -26.83 -11.62 19.29
CA GLN A 253 -26.62 -13.07 19.13
C GLN A 253 -25.15 -13.47 19.04
N LEU A 254 -24.30 -12.56 18.55
CA LEU A 254 -22.88 -12.84 18.31
C LEU A 254 -22.02 -12.48 19.52
N HIS A 255 -21.14 -13.41 19.90
CA HIS A 255 -20.17 -13.23 20.97
C HIS A 255 -18.74 -13.30 20.43
N GLN A 256 -18.09 -12.13 20.35
CA GLN A 256 -16.72 -12.00 19.90
C GLN A 256 -15.71 -12.54 20.95
N PRO A 257 -14.62 -13.21 20.53
CA PRO A 257 -13.68 -13.90 21.42
C PRO A 257 -12.74 -12.98 22.22
N VAL A 258 -12.51 -11.76 21.76
CA VAL A 258 -11.55 -10.81 22.34
C VAL A 258 -12.27 -9.79 23.22
N GLN A 259 -12.83 -10.28 24.33
CA GLN A 259 -13.61 -9.50 25.30
C GLN A 259 -12.69 -8.51 26.05
N GLY A 260 -12.74 -7.25 25.66
CA GLY A 260 -11.93 -6.19 26.25
C GLY A 260 -12.78 -5.13 26.94
N TRP A 261 -12.14 -4.32 27.78
CA TRP A 261 -12.82 -3.37 28.66
C TRP A 261 -13.59 -2.26 27.95
N PHE A 262 -13.28 -1.92 26.69
CA PHE A 262 -14.10 -0.97 25.91
C PHE A 262 -15.39 -1.58 25.37
N GLY A 263 -15.48 -2.92 25.35
CA GLY A 263 -16.73 -3.63 25.07
C GLY A 263 -17.59 -3.85 26.31
N GLN A 264 -17.14 -3.43 27.51
CA GLN A 264 -17.84 -3.59 28.79
C GLN A 264 -18.88 -2.48 28.99
N ARG A 265 -20.07 -2.83 29.52
CA ARG A 265 -21.14 -1.87 29.81
C ARG A 265 -20.71 -0.80 30.83
N ASP A 266 -20.16 -1.25 31.95
CA ASP A 266 -19.58 -0.37 32.98
C ASP A 266 -18.07 -0.62 33.08
N GLN A 267 -17.32 0.15 32.27
CA GLN A 267 -15.87 0.03 32.10
C GLN A 267 -15.12 0.39 33.39
N PHE A 268 -15.69 1.28 34.20
CA PHE A 268 -15.04 1.87 35.37
C PHE A 268 -15.43 1.17 36.67
N ALA A 269 -16.50 0.37 36.69
CA ALA A 269 -16.75 -0.56 37.78
C ALA A 269 -15.61 -1.56 37.99
N MET A 270 -14.83 -1.87 36.94
CA MET A 270 -13.73 -2.83 36.97
C MET A 270 -14.09 -4.15 37.68
N GLY A 271 -15.34 -4.59 37.48
CA GLY A 271 -15.90 -5.76 38.14
C GLY A 271 -15.29 -7.08 37.64
N PRO A 272 -15.52 -8.19 38.36
CA PRO A 272 -14.92 -9.49 38.04
C PRO A 272 -15.55 -10.18 36.82
N SER A 273 -16.66 -9.66 36.29
CA SER A 273 -17.42 -10.29 35.21
C SER A 273 -17.58 -9.36 34.02
N TYR A 274 -17.45 -9.93 32.82
CA TYR A 274 -17.70 -9.24 31.57
C TYR A 274 -19.22 -9.20 31.27
N ASP A 275 -19.75 -7.98 31.17
CA ASP A 275 -21.10 -7.64 30.74
C ASP A 275 -20.99 -6.77 29.48
N PRO A 276 -21.21 -7.35 28.27
CA PRO A 276 -21.00 -6.65 27.03
C PRO A 276 -21.96 -5.46 26.88
N LEU A 277 -21.47 -4.38 26.28
CA LEU A 277 -22.29 -3.26 25.82
C LEU A 277 -23.46 -3.76 24.94
N PRO A 278 -24.59 -3.04 24.91
CA PRO A 278 -25.60 -3.27 23.88
C PRO A 278 -25.08 -2.84 22.50
N GLY A 279 -25.65 -3.45 21.46
CA GLY A 279 -25.37 -3.13 20.07
C GLY A 279 -23.89 -3.28 19.66
N ILE A 280 -23.45 -2.49 18.68
CA ILE A 280 -22.11 -2.60 18.06
C ILE A 280 -20.95 -2.36 19.05
N GLY A 281 -21.20 -1.65 20.15
CA GLY A 281 -20.18 -1.34 21.17
C GLY A 281 -19.52 -2.59 21.76
N ARG A 282 -20.21 -3.73 21.83
CA ARG A 282 -19.65 -5.00 22.35
C ARG A 282 -18.50 -5.58 21.51
N PHE A 283 -18.35 -5.12 20.28
CA PHE A 283 -17.28 -5.57 19.37
C PHE A 283 -15.99 -4.76 19.55
N GLN A 284 -16.03 -3.69 20.35
CA GLN A 284 -14.83 -3.00 20.81
C GLN A 284 -14.06 -3.88 21.81
N THR A 285 -12.73 -3.74 21.81
CA THR A 285 -11.85 -4.52 22.69
C THR A 285 -11.06 -3.59 23.61
N GLY A 286 -9.98 -3.01 23.10
CA GLY A 286 -9.07 -2.20 23.88
C GLY A 286 -9.40 -0.72 23.80
N THR A 287 -8.59 0.05 24.49
CA THR A 287 -8.54 1.50 24.37
C THR A 287 -8.41 1.91 22.90
N PRO A 288 -9.28 2.79 22.37
CA PRO A 288 -9.30 3.11 20.96
C PRO A 288 -8.06 3.89 20.54
N ASN A 289 -7.62 3.66 19.30
CA ASN A 289 -6.58 4.46 18.68
C ASN A 289 -7.17 5.83 18.30
N VAL A 290 -7.12 6.80 19.22
CA VAL A 290 -7.74 8.12 19.06
C VAL A 290 -7.19 8.88 17.85
N ILE A 291 -5.87 8.92 17.69
CA ILE A 291 -5.21 9.65 16.60
C ILE A 291 -5.61 9.07 15.24
N GLY A 292 -5.52 7.74 15.10
CA GLY A 292 -5.91 7.05 13.88
C GLY A 292 -7.40 7.19 13.60
N THR A 293 -8.26 7.07 14.61
CA THR A 293 -9.72 7.19 14.43
C THR A 293 -10.13 8.61 14.02
N ALA A 294 -9.45 9.64 14.53
CA ALA A 294 -9.66 11.01 14.06
C ALA A 294 -9.31 11.16 12.57
N ALA A 295 -8.25 10.49 12.08
CA ALA A 295 -7.92 10.47 10.66
C ALA A 295 -8.98 9.73 9.82
N VAL A 296 -9.59 8.67 10.37
CA VAL A 296 -10.71 7.97 9.73
C VAL A 296 -11.93 8.88 9.56
N GLU A 297 -12.30 9.67 10.58
CA GLU A 297 -13.41 10.64 10.47
C GLU A 297 -13.21 11.63 9.31
N GLU A 298 -11.99 12.16 9.16
CA GLU A 298 -11.67 13.12 8.09
C GLU A 298 -11.73 12.47 6.70
N GLY A 299 -11.21 11.25 6.56
CA GLY A 299 -11.33 10.47 5.34
C GLY A 299 -12.78 10.18 4.95
N ALA A 300 -13.60 9.76 5.93
CA ALA A 300 -15.02 9.48 5.73
C ALA A 300 -15.80 10.72 5.28
N ARG A 301 -15.58 11.88 5.92
CA ARG A 301 -16.22 13.16 5.55
C ARG A 301 -15.81 13.61 4.15
N LEU A 302 -14.51 13.59 3.85
CA LEU A 302 -14.00 14.02 2.55
C LEU A 302 -14.60 13.20 1.41
N LEU A 303 -14.67 11.88 1.57
CA LEU A 303 -15.27 11.01 0.56
C LEU A 303 -16.80 11.09 0.53
N GLY A 304 -17.44 11.33 1.68
CA GLY A 304 -18.87 11.64 1.75
C GLY A 304 -19.24 12.88 0.96
N GLU A 305 -18.44 13.95 1.05
CA GLU A 305 -18.58 15.16 0.23
C GLU A 305 -18.34 14.87 -1.26
N ALA A 306 -17.33 14.05 -1.59
CA ALA A 306 -17.06 13.64 -2.97
C ALA A 306 -18.20 12.81 -3.58
N GLY A 307 -18.87 12.00 -2.77
CA GLY A 307 -20.02 11.18 -3.14
C GLY A 307 -19.63 9.91 -3.89
N ILE A 308 -20.02 8.74 -3.35
CA ILE A 308 -19.60 7.43 -3.89
C ILE A 308 -20.02 7.18 -5.34
N GLY A 309 -21.17 7.71 -5.76
CA GLY A 309 -21.62 7.60 -7.15
C GLY A 309 -20.72 8.34 -8.15
N ARG A 310 -20.25 9.55 -7.80
CA ARG A 310 -19.30 10.31 -8.65
C ARG A 310 -17.93 9.65 -8.66
N LEU A 311 -17.46 9.18 -7.51
CA LEU A 311 -16.21 8.42 -7.39
C LEU A 311 -16.24 7.17 -8.28
N ARG A 312 -17.31 6.38 -8.20
CA ARG A 312 -17.52 5.19 -9.03
C ARG A 312 -17.50 5.53 -10.52
N HIS A 313 -18.28 6.51 -10.93
CA HIS A 313 -18.35 6.91 -12.34
C HIS A 313 -16.98 7.32 -12.88
N LYS A 314 -16.24 8.16 -12.15
CA LYS A 314 -14.88 8.56 -12.54
C LYS A 314 -13.91 7.37 -12.54
N GLY A 315 -13.96 6.50 -11.54
CA GLY A 315 -13.11 5.30 -11.47
C GLY A 315 -13.31 4.35 -12.64
N GLN A 316 -14.55 4.12 -13.06
CA GLN A 316 -14.85 3.34 -14.27
C GLN A 316 -14.22 3.98 -15.52
N ARG A 317 -14.40 5.30 -15.70
CA ARG A 317 -13.81 6.02 -16.84
C ARG A 317 -12.28 5.99 -16.83
N LEU A 318 -11.64 6.19 -15.67
CA LEU A 318 -10.17 6.12 -15.53
C LEU A 318 -9.63 4.74 -15.90
N THR A 319 -10.27 3.68 -15.39
CA THR A 319 -9.84 2.30 -15.64
C THR A 319 -10.13 1.87 -17.08
N ASP A 320 -11.26 2.26 -17.67
CA ASP A 320 -11.56 2.01 -19.08
C ASP A 320 -10.57 2.74 -20.00
N TYR A 321 -10.19 3.96 -19.63
CA TYR A 321 -9.17 4.72 -20.38
C TYR A 321 -7.80 4.06 -20.33
N LEU A 322 -7.35 3.61 -19.14
CA LEU A 322 -6.11 2.85 -18.98
C LEU A 322 -6.11 1.58 -19.84
N ILE A 323 -7.21 0.83 -19.87
CA ILE A 323 -7.33 -0.39 -20.67
C ILE A 323 -7.24 -0.07 -22.16
N ALA A 324 -7.90 0.99 -22.63
CA ALA A 324 -7.82 1.40 -24.04
C ALA A 324 -6.39 1.80 -24.46
N LEU A 325 -5.68 2.53 -23.60
CA LEU A 325 -4.27 2.85 -23.84
C LEU A 325 -3.39 1.59 -23.80
N ALA A 326 -3.63 0.66 -22.87
CA ALA A 326 -2.89 -0.58 -22.77
C ALA A 326 -3.09 -1.46 -24.01
N ASP A 327 -4.32 -1.60 -24.51
CA ASP A 327 -4.62 -2.33 -25.75
C ASP A 327 -3.89 -1.71 -26.94
N ALA A 328 -3.90 -0.38 -27.06
CA ALA A 328 -3.29 0.33 -28.18
C ALA A 328 -1.75 0.33 -28.14
N TRP A 329 -1.15 0.44 -26.95
CA TRP A 329 0.27 0.76 -26.80
C TRP A 329 1.11 -0.32 -26.16
N LEU A 330 0.52 -1.08 -25.24
CA LEU A 330 1.25 -2.03 -24.39
C LEU A 330 1.05 -3.47 -24.87
N ALA A 331 -0.08 -3.82 -25.48
CA ALA A 331 -0.29 -5.14 -26.05
C ALA A 331 0.79 -5.54 -27.10
N PRO A 332 1.23 -4.65 -28.01
CA PRO A 332 2.35 -4.94 -28.92
C PRO A 332 3.69 -5.18 -28.21
N LEU A 333 3.79 -4.79 -26.93
CA LEU A 333 4.99 -4.94 -26.10
C LEU A 333 4.90 -6.16 -25.16
N GLY A 334 3.89 -7.02 -25.33
CA GLY A 334 3.74 -8.26 -24.57
C GLY A 334 2.90 -8.12 -23.29
N PHE A 335 2.26 -6.98 -23.06
CA PHE A 335 1.30 -6.85 -21.95
C PHE A 335 -0.03 -7.50 -22.30
N THR A 336 -0.69 -8.05 -21.28
CA THR A 336 -2.05 -8.59 -21.38
C THR A 336 -2.88 -8.02 -20.22
N LEU A 337 -4.19 -7.84 -20.44
CA LEU A 337 -5.07 -7.37 -19.37
C LEU A 337 -5.25 -8.49 -18.35
N ALA A 338 -5.03 -8.17 -17.06
CA ALA A 338 -5.11 -9.09 -15.92
C ALA A 338 -6.20 -8.65 -14.91
N SER A 339 -7.29 -8.11 -15.47
CA SER A 339 -8.47 -7.60 -14.76
C SER A 339 -9.72 -7.80 -15.63
N PRO A 340 -10.94 -7.83 -15.07
CA PRO A 340 -12.14 -7.88 -15.89
C PRO A 340 -12.22 -6.65 -16.80
N ARG A 341 -12.54 -6.85 -18.08
CA ARG A 341 -12.62 -5.76 -19.06
C ARG A 341 -13.85 -4.86 -18.84
N ASP A 342 -14.97 -5.47 -18.46
CA ASP A 342 -16.20 -4.74 -18.16
C ASP A 342 -16.07 -3.98 -16.84
N SER A 343 -16.21 -2.65 -16.89
CA SER A 343 -16.11 -1.79 -15.72
C SER A 343 -17.27 -1.96 -14.74
N ALA A 344 -18.37 -2.62 -15.11
CA ALA A 344 -19.40 -3.03 -14.16
C ALA A 344 -18.88 -4.10 -13.18
N HIS A 345 -17.96 -4.96 -13.62
CA HIS A 345 -17.42 -6.11 -12.88
C HIS A 345 -16.01 -5.86 -12.33
N ARG A 346 -15.57 -4.60 -12.27
CA ARG A 346 -14.23 -4.21 -11.81
C ARG A 346 -14.29 -3.10 -10.77
N GLY A 347 -13.38 -3.11 -9.81
CA GLY A 347 -13.12 -2.04 -8.85
C GLY A 347 -12.39 -0.84 -9.47
N SER A 348 -11.67 -0.07 -8.65
CA SER A 348 -10.95 1.14 -9.08
C SER A 348 -9.45 0.94 -9.35
N HIS A 349 -9.04 -0.29 -9.67
CA HIS A 349 -7.68 -0.59 -10.09
C HIS A 349 -7.67 -1.54 -11.29
N VAL A 350 -6.56 -1.54 -12.02
CA VAL A 350 -6.31 -2.44 -13.16
C VAL A 350 -4.96 -3.12 -12.97
N CYS A 351 -4.91 -4.40 -13.28
CA CYS A 351 -3.70 -5.17 -13.42
C CYS A 351 -3.40 -5.43 -14.89
N LEU A 352 -2.13 -5.26 -15.26
CA LEU A 352 -1.58 -5.69 -16.53
C LEU A 352 -0.57 -6.79 -16.25
N HIS A 353 -0.66 -7.91 -16.97
CA HIS A 353 0.30 -8.99 -16.88
C HIS A 353 1.44 -8.77 -17.88
N HIS A 354 2.68 -8.95 -17.41
CA HIS A 354 3.90 -9.02 -18.21
C HIS A 354 4.96 -9.86 -17.47
N PRO A 355 5.76 -10.71 -18.16
CA PRO A 355 6.79 -11.53 -17.51
C PRO A 355 7.78 -10.71 -16.66
N ASP A 356 8.18 -9.54 -17.15
CA ASP A 356 9.09 -8.61 -16.46
C ASP A 356 8.36 -7.59 -15.55
N ALA A 357 7.09 -7.80 -15.17
CA ALA A 357 6.30 -6.80 -14.44
C ALA A 357 6.98 -6.29 -13.16
N ALA A 358 7.69 -7.15 -12.42
CA ALA A 358 8.43 -6.74 -11.22
C ALA A 358 9.54 -5.72 -11.54
N LEU A 359 10.31 -5.96 -12.62
CA LEU A 359 11.38 -5.06 -13.06
C LEU A 359 10.82 -3.74 -13.60
N ILE A 360 9.70 -3.83 -14.33
CA ILE A 360 9.00 -2.66 -14.88
C ILE A 360 8.45 -1.79 -13.74
N ALA A 361 7.77 -2.39 -12.75
CA ALA A 361 7.29 -1.69 -11.57
C ALA A 361 8.43 -0.95 -10.84
N ALA A 362 9.55 -1.63 -10.62
CA ALA A 362 10.72 -1.02 -9.99
C ALA A 362 11.31 0.15 -10.81
N ALA A 363 11.32 0.04 -12.14
CA ALA A 363 11.78 1.10 -13.02
C ALA A 363 10.84 2.32 -13.03
N LEU A 364 9.52 2.10 -13.00
CA LEU A 364 8.51 3.14 -12.90
C LEU A 364 8.67 3.97 -11.62
N THR A 365 8.84 3.30 -10.47
CA THR A 365 9.02 3.98 -9.18
C THR A 365 10.22 4.93 -9.19
N ARG A 366 11.33 4.56 -9.86
CA ARG A 366 12.53 5.43 -9.97
C ARG A 366 12.30 6.70 -10.77
N VAL A 367 11.29 6.72 -11.66
CA VAL A 367 10.96 7.89 -12.49
C VAL A 367 9.68 8.58 -12.02
N GLY A 368 9.22 8.32 -10.78
CA GLY A 368 8.09 9.01 -10.18
C GLY A 368 6.70 8.50 -10.61
N VAL A 369 6.61 7.29 -11.18
CA VAL A 369 5.33 6.61 -11.43
C VAL A 369 5.19 5.45 -10.47
N ILE A 370 4.32 5.57 -9.46
CA ILE A 370 4.19 4.57 -8.40
C ILE A 370 2.92 3.74 -8.64
N GLY A 371 3.11 2.46 -8.92
CA GLY A 371 2.10 1.41 -8.77
C GLY A 371 2.69 0.30 -7.90
N ASP A 372 2.16 -0.92 -7.98
CA ASP A 372 2.78 -2.07 -7.32
C ASP A 372 2.86 -3.33 -8.19
N TYR A 373 3.65 -4.30 -7.70
CA TYR A 373 3.79 -5.62 -8.30
C TYR A 373 3.02 -6.64 -7.47
N ARG A 374 2.28 -7.52 -8.15
CA ARG A 374 1.69 -8.72 -7.56
C ARG A 374 2.16 -9.93 -8.35
N ASP A 375 2.52 -10.97 -7.62
CA ASP A 375 2.80 -12.25 -8.25
C ASP A 375 1.52 -12.81 -8.91
N PRO A 376 1.61 -13.74 -9.86
CA PRO A 376 2.69 -13.84 -10.83
C PRO A 376 2.56 -12.74 -11.89
N GLY A 377 3.63 -11.97 -12.11
CA GLY A 377 3.75 -11.14 -13.31
C GLY A 377 2.75 -9.98 -13.46
N ARG A 378 2.15 -9.44 -12.39
CA ARG A 378 1.15 -8.37 -12.48
C ARG A 378 1.70 -7.03 -12.06
N LEU A 379 1.60 -6.05 -12.96
CA LEU A 379 1.73 -4.64 -12.66
C LEU A 379 0.34 -4.08 -12.32
N ARG A 380 0.13 -3.69 -11.06
CA ARG A 380 -1.15 -3.19 -10.56
C ARG A 380 -1.11 -1.67 -10.45
N LEU A 381 -2.15 -1.03 -10.98
CA LEU A 381 -2.31 0.42 -11.01
C LEU A 381 -3.63 0.79 -10.31
N GLY A 382 -3.53 1.27 -9.08
CA GLY A 382 -4.62 1.73 -8.22
C GLY A 382 -5.04 3.16 -8.52
N LEU A 383 -6.08 3.32 -9.32
CA LEU A 383 -6.59 4.62 -9.76
C LEU A 383 -7.59 5.14 -8.73
N ALA A 384 -7.13 5.84 -7.70
CA ALA A 384 -7.99 6.46 -6.69
C ALA A 384 -8.76 7.65 -7.30
N PRO A 385 -10.08 7.58 -7.54
CA PRO A 385 -10.79 8.57 -8.35
C PRO A 385 -10.76 9.98 -7.74
N VAL A 386 -10.64 10.08 -6.42
CA VAL A 386 -10.60 11.36 -5.71
C VAL A 386 -9.32 12.15 -5.96
N THR A 387 -8.21 11.47 -6.30
CA THR A 387 -6.92 12.12 -6.57
C THR A 387 -6.46 11.94 -8.01
N THR A 388 -6.59 10.75 -8.62
CA THR A 388 -6.05 10.44 -9.95
C THR A 388 -6.74 11.27 -11.05
N ARG A 389 -5.92 11.83 -11.94
CA ARG A 389 -6.36 12.54 -13.16
C ARG A 389 -6.29 11.64 -14.38
N PHE A 390 -7.03 11.98 -15.43
CA PHE A 390 -6.89 11.31 -16.73
C PHE A 390 -5.51 11.56 -17.34
N THR A 391 -4.91 12.74 -17.17
CA THR A 391 -3.53 12.98 -17.63
C THR A 391 -2.53 12.10 -16.90
N ASP A 392 -2.75 11.81 -15.61
CA ASP A 392 -1.86 10.91 -14.85
C ASP A 392 -1.88 9.49 -15.45
N VAL A 393 -3.06 9.01 -15.86
CA VAL A 393 -3.23 7.71 -16.53
C VAL A 393 -2.50 7.69 -17.88
N TRP A 394 -2.65 8.74 -18.68
CA TRP A 394 -1.96 8.86 -19.98
C TRP A 394 -0.45 8.89 -19.81
N ASP A 395 0.06 9.77 -18.93
CA ASP A 395 1.49 9.99 -18.71
C ASP A 395 2.16 8.73 -18.11
N ALA A 396 1.47 8.03 -17.20
CA ALA A 396 1.93 6.74 -16.69
C ALA A 396 1.99 5.66 -17.78
N THR A 397 0.95 5.55 -18.60
CA THR A 397 0.88 4.51 -19.65
C THR A 397 1.92 4.75 -20.74
N ASP A 398 2.17 6.00 -21.12
CA ASP A 398 3.28 6.36 -22.01
C ASP A 398 4.65 6.04 -21.37
N THR A 399 4.80 6.28 -20.07
CA THR A 399 6.04 5.93 -19.36
C THR A 399 6.28 4.43 -19.36
N ILE A 400 5.24 3.61 -19.12
CA ILE A 400 5.30 2.14 -19.24
C ILE A 400 5.71 1.75 -20.66
N ARG A 401 5.08 2.35 -21.68
CA ARG A 401 5.40 2.12 -23.09
C ARG A 401 6.88 2.37 -23.37
N ARG A 402 7.40 3.56 -23.02
CA ARG A 402 8.80 3.95 -23.28
C ARG A 402 9.80 3.08 -22.54
N ILE A 403 9.57 2.81 -21.25
CA ILE A 403 10.46 1.95 -20.45
C ILE A 403 10.52 0.54 -21.04
N THR A 404 9.38 0.02 -21.49
CA THR A 404 9.31 -1.33 -22.05
C THR A 404 9.94 -1.40 -23.44
N GLN A 405 9.60 -0.45 -24.34
CA GLN A 405 10.17 -0.36 -25.70
C GLN A 405 11.70 -0.27 -25.69
N HIS A 406 12.27 0.53 -24.78
CA HIS A 406 13.71 0.72 -24.69
C HIS A 406 14.40 -0.26 -23.72
N LYS A 407 13.64 -1.18 -23.11
CA LYS A 407 14.10 -2.14 -22.10
C LYS A 407 14.97 -1.50 -21.00
N THR A 408 14.65 -0.27 -20.60
CA THR A 408 15.44 0.44 -19.58
C THR A 408 15.30 -0.17 -18.19
N TYR A 409 14.33 -1.07 -18.00
CA TYR A 409 14.17 -1.91 -16.82
C TYR A 409 15.26 -3.00 -16.69
N GLY A 410 15.81 -3.50 -17.81
CA GLY A 410 16.81 -4.58 -17.85
C GLY A 410 18.24 -4.16 -17.48
N ARG A 411 18.54 -2.85 -17.48
CA ARG A 411 19.84 -2.32 -17.02
C ARG A 411 19.97 -2.28 -15.49
N ALA A 412 18.95 -2.73 -14.77
CA ALA A 412 18.87 -2.76 -13.31
C ALA A 412 18.88 -4.20 -12.76
N ALA A 413 19.71 -5.08 -13.36
CA ALA A 413 19.95 -6.43 -12.86
C ALA A 413 20.74 -6.38 -11.53
N GLY A 414 20.03 -6.03 -10.46
CA GLY A 414 20.51 -6.07 -9.08
C GLY A 414 19.37 -6.34 -8.08
N TRP A 415 18.20 -6.74 -8.57
CA TRP A 415 17.07 -7.12 -7.71
C TRP A 415 16.85 -8.63 -7.83
N HIS A 416 17.42 -9.38 -6.89
CA HIS A 416 16.95 -10.73 -6.62
C HIS A 416 15.64 -10.63 -5.86
N ALA A 417 14.54 -11.07 -6.48
CA ALA A 417 13.29 -11.35 -5.80
C ALA A 417 13.56 -12.44 -4.75
N GLY A 418 13.70 -12.06 -3.49
CA GLY A 418 13.97 -12.99 -2.40
C GLY A 418 12.76 -13.87 -2.11
N THR A 419 12.75 -15.08 -2.69
CA THR A 419 12.09 -16.23 -2.07
C THR A 419 12.78 -16.52 -0.73
N ARG A 420 12.23 -16.06 0.39
CA ARG A 420 12.72 -16.52 1.70
C ARG A 420 12.15 -17.89 2.01
N ARG A 421 13.02 -18.90 1.89
CA ARG A 421 12.83 -20.21 2.55
C ARG A 421 12.85 -20.03 4.06
N ALA A 422 11.98 -20.78 4.73
CA ALA A 422 11.91 -20.89 6.18
C ALA A 422 13.22 -21.40 6.80
N GLY A 423 13.59 -20.82 7.93
CA GLY A 423 14.68 -21.27 8.80
C GLY A 423 14.71 -20.41 10.07
N GLY A 424 14.37 -21.01 11.21
CA GLY A 424 14.27 -20.33 12.51
C GLY A 424 15.61 -20.09 13.20
N GLY A 425 15.59 -19.23 14.21
CA GLY A 425 16.67 -19.02 15.17
C GLY A 425 16.70 -17.60 15.75
N ALA A 426 16.26 -17.43 17.00
CA ALA A 426 16.72 -16.37 17.90
C ALA A 426 17.86 -16.97 18.77
N PRO A 427 18.60 -16.21 19.63
CA PRO A 427 18.46 -14.80 20.04
C PRO A 427 19.80 -14.01 20.15
N GLY A 428 19.75 -12.73 20.55
CA GLY A 428 20.91 -12.01 21.10
C GLY A 428 20.77 -10.49 21.11
N GLN A 429 20.72 -9.90 22.31
CA GLN A 429 20.69 -8.46 22.60
C GLN A 429 22.06 -7.81 22.39
N ASP A 430 22.11 -6.56 21.92
CA ASP A 430 22.82 -5.49 22.65
C ASP A 430 22.36 -4.09 22.25
N GLN A 431 22.27 -3.19 23.24
CA GLN A 431 21.76 -1.83 23.12
C GLN A 431 22.90 -0.84 22.85
N GLY A 432 22.72 0.02 21.84
CA GLY A 432 23.54 1.22 21.64
C GLY A 432 22.64 2.39 21.27
N SER A 433 22.58 3.40 22.14
CA SER A 433 21.80 4.63 22.01
C SER A 433 22.16 5.40 20.72
N TYR A 434 21.17 5.69 19.86
CA TYR A 434 21.32 6.58 18.72
C TYR A 434 20.82 8.00 19.06
N ASP A 435 21.69 8.98 18.84
CA ASP A 435 21.44 10.42 18.94
C ASP A 435 20.67 10.92 17.69
N GLU A 436 19.47 11.47 17.90
CA GLU A 436 18.49 11.87 16.87
C GLU A 436 18.77 13.22 16.17
N SER A 437 19.97 13.78 16.28
CA SER A 437 20.26 15.15 15.81
C SER A 437 21.08 15.29 14.51
N ARG A 438 21.38 14.19 13.78
CA ARG A 438 22.13 14.25 12.52
C ARG A 438 21.24 14.01 11.30
N GLU A 439 21.23 14.98 10.37
CA GLU A 439 20.69 14.78 9.01
C GLU A 439 21.21 13.46 8.43
N SER A 440 20.32 12.66 7.83
CA SER A 440 20.71 11.40 7.20
C SER A 440 21.82 11.67 6.17
N PRO A 441 22.93 10.89 6.20
CA PRO A 441 24.04 11.10 5.26
C PRO A 441 23.52 11.15 3.83
N ARG A 442 24.04 12.07 3.01
CA ARG A 442 23.71 12.18 1.58
C ARG A 442 24.90 11.84 0.74
N CYS A 443 24.71 11.25 -0.43
CA CYS A 443 25.79 10.98 -1.36
C CYS A 443 26.26 12.29 -2.01
N SER A 444 27.56 12.60 -1.92
CA SER A 444 28.15 13.79 -2.55
C SER A 444 28.09 13.78 -4.08
N THR A 445 27.83 12.61 -4.69
CA THR A 445 27.76 12.42 -6.15
C THR A 445 26.35 12.60 -6.72
N CYS A 446 25.34 11.98 -6.12
CA CYS A 446 23.96 12.00 -6.65
C CYS A 446 22.94 12.68 -5.73
N GLY A 447 23.33 13.13 -4.52
CA GLY A 447 22.47 13.83 -3.58
C GLY A 447 21.46 12.96 -2.82
N LEU A 448 21.38 11.65 -3.15
CA LEU A 448 20.48 10.71 -2.47
C LEU A 448 20.85 10.58 -0.99
N ALA A 449 19.83 10.59 -0.13
CA ALA A 449 19.99 10.36 1.30
C ALA A 449 20.05 8.85 1.60
N GLN A 450 20.70 8.51 2.71
CA GLN A 450 20.71 7.15 3.24
C GLN A 450 19.27 6.71 3.56
N GLY A 451 18.93 5.49 3.17
CA GLY A 451 17.62 4.91 3.40
C GLY A 451 17.59 3.40 3.17
N ALA A 452 16.42 2.78 3.25
CA ALA A 452 16.25 1.33 3.16
C ALA A 452 16.79 0.70 1.85
N SER A 453 17.01 1.52 0.82
CA SER A 453 17.43 1.10 -0.53
C SER A 453 18.70 1.81 -1.02
N VAL A 454 19.31 2.68 -0.20
CA VAL A 454 20.50 3.46 -0.55
C VAL A 454 21.45 3.44 0.64
N ARG A 455 22.58 2.76 0.48
CA ARG A 455 23.64 2.71 1.50
C ARG A 455 24.73 3.71 1.16
N ILE A 456 25.29 4.36 2.17
CA ILE A 456 26.28 5.42 2.00
C ILE A 456 27.48 5.15 2.89
N VAL A 457 28.67 5.19 2.29
CA VAL A 457 29.93 5.21 3.03
C VAL A 457 30.46 6.63 3.03
N ALA A 458 30.76 7.15 4.22
CA ALA A 458 31.33 8.48 4.41
C ALA A 458 32.86 8.41 4.53
N GLY A 459 33.55 9.25 3.78
CA GLY A 459 34.95 9.60 3.97
C GLY A 459 35.09 11.04 4.50
N PRO A 460 36.31 11.48 4.86
CA PRO A 460 36.61 12.78 5.44
C PRO A 460 35.96 14.00 4.75
N ASP A 461 36.01 14.09 3.42
CA ASP A 461 35.49 15.26 2.69
C ASP A 461 34.41 14.90 1.64
N ALA A 462 33.95 13.65 1.62
CA ALA A 462 32.98 13.15 0.65
C ALA A 462 32.32 11.85 1.08
N SER A 463 31.10 11.61 0.62
CA SER A 463 30.32 10.39 0.84
C SER A 463 29.83 9.83 -0.50
N ILE A 464 29.81 8.50 -0.63
CA ILE A 464 29.40 7.82 -1.86
C ILE A 464 28.34 6.77 -1.56
N CYS A 465 27.29 6.69 -2.38
CA CYS A 465 26.32 5.59 -2.29
C CYS A 465 26.76 4.37 -3.10
N ASP A 466 26.20 3.21 -2.75
CA ASP A 466 26.42 1.93 -3.43
C ASP A 466 26.20 2.01 -4.95
N GLY A 467 25.14 2.68 -5.41
CA GLY A 467 24.88 2.90 -6.84
C GLY A 467 25.96 3.74 -7.55
N CYS A 468 26.40 4.83 -6.93
CA CYS A 468 27.46 5.69 -7.49
C CYS A 468 28.83 5.01 -7.46
N ALA A 469 29.11 4.20 -6.44
CA ALA A 469 30.33 3.40 -6.34
C ALA A 469 30.41 2.35 -7.44
N ALA A 470 29.30 1.64 -7.71
CA ALA A 470 29.22 0.66 -8.79
C ALA A 470 29.43 1.30 -10.17
N LEU A 471 28.80 2.46 -10.41
CA LEU A 471 28.98 3.21 -11.65
C LEU A 471 30.43 3.67 -11.84
N ALA A 472 31.04 4.22 -10.79
CA ALA A 472 32.43 4.67 -10.78
C ALA A 472 33.42 3.54 -11.10
N GLN A 473 33.18 2.34 -10.55
CA GLN A 473 34.00 1.16 -10.86
C GLN A 473 33.82 0.68 -12.29
N SER A 474 32.59 0.72 -12.82
CA SER A 474 32.32 0.36 -14.22
C SER A 474 33.09 1.27 -15.19
N VAL A 475 33.15 2.57 -14.92
CA VAL A 475 33.93 3.53 -15.71
C VAL A 475 35.43 3.26 -15.63
N LEU A 476 35.96 2.94 -14.44
CA LEU A 476 37.36 2.56 -14.27
C LEU A 476 37.73 1.26 -15.01
N ALA A 477 36.83 0.30 -15.05
CA ALA A 477 37.05 -0.99 -15.69
C ALA A 477 36.94 -0.93 -17.23
N THR A 478 36.02 -0.11 -17.76
CA THR A 478 35.70 -0.08 -19.19
C THR A 478 36.43 0.99 -19.97
N GLY A 479 36.86 2.07 -19.30
CA GLY A 479 37.52 3.18 -19.97
C GLY A 479 36.59 4.12 -20.76
N ASP A 480 35.28 3.85 -20.78
CA ASP A 480 34.30 4.56 -21.60
C ASP A 480 33.43 5.52 -20.74
N PRO A 481 33.60 6.85 -20.85
CA PRO A 481 32.79 7.82 -20.13
C PRO A 481 31.38 8.01 -20.74
N ALA A 482 31.10 7.50 -21.95
CA ALA A 482 29.86 7.79 -22.67
C ALA A 482 28.60 7.12 -22.08
N ALA A 483 28.76 6.21 -21.13
CA ALA A 483 27.66 5.54 -20.43
C ALA A 483 27.32 6.13 -19.04
N ALA A 484 28.00 7.18 -18.58
CA ALA A 484 28.15 7.46 -17.13
C ALA A 484 27.54 8.76 -16.58
N GLY A 485 26.74 9.52 -17.34
CA GLY A 485 25.99 10.66 -16.80
C GLY A 485 26.86 11.67 -16.02
N THR A 486 26.67 11.76 -14.70
CA THR A 486 27.34 12.71 -13.78
C THR A 486 28.78 12.32 -13.38
N VAL A 487 29.32 11.22 -13.92
CA VAL A 487 30.58 10.61 -13.49
C VAL A 487 31.59 10.58 -14.64
N THR A 488 32.75 11.22 -14.45
CA THR A 488 33.81 11.35 -15.47
C THR A 488 35.12 10.75 -14.99
N MET A 489 35.86 10.06 -15.87
CA MET A 489 37.22 9.61 -15.57
C MET A 489 38.23 10.77 -15.73
N VAL A 490 39.04 11.01 -14.71
CA VAL A 490 40.17 11.96 -14.74
C VAL A 490 41.47 11.17 -14.69
N ARG A 491 42.25 11.19 -15.78
CA ARG A 491 43.58 10.56 -15.81
C ARG A 491 44.63 11.47 -15.17
N LEU A 492 45.42 10.91 -14.26
CA LEU A 492 46.55 11.63 -13.64
C LEU A 492 47.80 11.45 -14.52
N ALA A 493 48.44 12.56 -14.92
CA ALA A 493 49.65 12.50 -15.74
C ALA A 493 50.84 11.94 -14.92
N PRO A 494 51.66 11.01 -15.45
CA PRO A 494 52.84 10.53 -14.76
C PRO A 494 53.92 11.63 -14.73
N GLY A 495 54.39 12.02 -13.55
CA GLY A 495 55.72 12.65 -13.40
C GLY A 495 55.82 14.18 -13.49
N ALA A 496 54.77 14.97 -13.22
CA ALA A 496 54.95 16.41 -12.98
C ALA A 496 55.20 16.69 -11.49
N GLY A 497 56.47 16.66 -11.08
CA GLY A 497 56.89 17.27 -9.82
C GLY A 497 56.73 18.78 -9.90
N VAL A 498 55.74 19.33 -9.19
CA VAL A 498 55.65 20.77 -8.90
C VAL A 498 55.27 20.92 -7.42
N ALA A 499 56.09 21.66 -6.67
CA ALA A 499 55.83 21.98 -5.27
C ALA A 499 54.50 22.76 -5.12
N PRO A 500 53.72 22.55 -4.05
CA PRO A 500 52.47 23.27 -3.88
C PRO A 500 52.76 24.74 -3.52
N ALA A 501 52.35 25.66 -4.41
CA ALA A 501 52.11 27.04 -4.01
C ALA A 501 50.86 27.09 -3.13
N ALA A 502 50.90 27.90 -2.07
CA ALA A 502 49.80 28.03 -1.12
C ALA A 502 48.50 28.44 -1.84
N GLY A 503 47.47 27.58 -1.77
CA GLY A 503 46.09 27.94 -2.16
C GLY A 503 45.36 27.10 -3.21
N ALA A 504 45.82 25.90 -3.61
CA ALA A 504 45.07 25.03 -4.53
C ALA A 504 45.07 23.55 -4.10
N SER A 505 43.92 22.98 -3.71
CA SER A 505 43.74 21.57 -3.31
C SER A 505 43.00 20.71 -4.35
N ALA A 506 43.14 21.01 -5.65
CA ALA A 506 42.19 20.53 -6.64
C ALA A 506 42.38 19.10 -7.16
N ASP A 507 43.48 18.39 -6.88
CA ASP A 507 43.81 17.15 -7.63
C ASP A 507 43.88 15.82 -6.83
N GLY A 508 43.65 15.84 -5.52
CA GLY A 508 43.71 14.64 -4.65
C GLY A 508 42.40 13.85 -4.53
N CYS A 509 42.44 12.71 -3.82
CA CYS A 509 41.25 11.93 -3.50
C CYS A 509 40.48 12.57 -2.32
N SER A 510 39.26 13.04 -2.56
CA SER A 510 38.33 13.60 -1.54
C SER A 510 37.85 12.57 -0.52
N PHE A 511 38.07 11.27 -0.77
CA PHE A 511 37.61 10.19 0.10
C PHE A 511 38.66 9.75 1.12
N CYS A 512 39.95 9.69 0.76
CA CYS A 512 41.03 9.32 1.70
C CYS A 512 42.04 10.43 1.96
N GLY A 513 41.87 11.61 1.34
CA GLY A 513 42.77 12.74 1.46
C GLY A 513 44.14 12.56 0.79
N LYS A 514 44.40 11.44 0.09
CA LYS A 514 45.69 11.20 -0.55
C LYS A 514 45.94 12.23 -1.67
N PRO A 515 47.11 12.90 -1.69
CA PRO A 515 47.48 13.79 -2.78
C PRO A 515 47.80 13.00 -4.06
N PRO A 516 47.73 13.62 -5.26
CA PRO A 516 47.90 12.94 -6.54
C PRO A 516 49.16 12.07 -6.63
N ALA A 517 50.28 12.56 -6.09
CA ALA A 517 51.57 11.89 -6.11
C ALA A 517 51.63 10.56 -5.31
N ARG A 518 50.60 10.26 -4.50
CA ARG A 518 50.51 9.04 -3.68
C ARG A 518 49.37 8.11 -4.11
N LEU A 519 48.72 8.38 -5.24
CA LEU A 519 47.68 7.52 -5.80
C LEU A 519 48.32 6.44 -6.67
N SER A 520 48.03 5.17 -6.36
CA SER A 520 48.56 3.99 -7.07
C SER A 520 47.89 3.75 -8.44
N THR A 521 46.76 4.39 -8.70
CA THR A 521 45.91 4.18 -9.87
C THR A 521 45.92 5.40 -10.78
N ALA A 522 46.03 5.17 -12.09
CA ALA A 522 46.14 6.21 -13.13
C ALA A 522 44.85 7.00 -13.39
N GLY A 523 43.81 6.87 -12.54
CA GLY A 523 42.50 7.49 -12.74
C GLY A 523 41.76 7.81 -11.43
N LEU A 524 41.17 9.00 -11.39
CA LEU A 524 40.15 9.42 -10.42
C LEU A 524 38.78 9.38 -11.09
N VAL A 525 37.74 9.12 -10.29
CA VAL A 525 36.37 9.28 -10.73
C VAL A 525 35.84 10.60 -10.17
N ALA A 526 35.40 11.50 -11.06
CA ALA A 526 34.94 12.84 -10.73
C ALA A 526 33.43 12.95 -10.92
N ALA A 527 32.74 13.47 -9.90
CA ALA A 527 31.35 13.90 -10.01
C ALA A 527 31.18 15.22 -9.24
N GLY A 528 30.94 16.31 -9.96
CA GLY A 528 31.00 17.66 -9.40
C GLY A 528 32.42 18.01 -8.91
N ARG A 529 32.56 18.37 -7.63
CA ARG A 529 33.86 18.72 -7.00
C ARG A 529 34.54 17.54 -6.32
N THR A 530 33.87 16.39 -6.21
CA THR A 530 34.36 15.21 -5.49
C THR A 530 35.16 14.31 -6.42
N ARG A 531 36.36 13.90 -5.99
CA ARG A 531 37.22 12.97 -6.73
C ARG A 531 37.57 11.76 -5.86
N ILE A 532 37.34 10.55 -6.36
CA ILE A 532 37.55 9.32 -5.58
C ILE A 532 38.50 8.39 -6.34
N CYS A 533 39.52 7.86 -5.65
CA CYS A 533 40.51 6.95 -6.25
C CYS A 533 40.02 5.49 -6.28
N GLY A 534 40.63 4.69 -7.16
CA GLY A 534 40.25 3.29 -7.36
C GLY A 534 40.36 2.44 -6.09
N GLU A 535 41.35 2.70 -5.23
CA GLU A 535 41.51 1.99 -3.94
C GLU A 535 40.32 2.26 -3.00
N CYS A 536 39.90 3.52 -2.87
CA CYS A 536 38.75 3.88 -2.04
C CYS A 536 37.45 3.31 -2.59
N LEU A 537 37.29 3.26 -3.92
CA LEU A 537 36.13 2.63 -4.54
C LEU A 537 36.10 1.13 -4.27
N ALA A 538 37.25 0.45 -4.32
CA ALA A 538 37.34 -0.97 -3.99
C ALA A 538 36.95 -1.23 -2.52
N LEU A 539 37.49 -0.43 -1.59
CA LEU A 539 37.15 -0.50 -0.17
C LEU A 539 35.66 -0.23 0.10
N CYS A 540 35.07 0.78 -0.54
CA CYS A 540 33.63 1.04 -0.40
C CYS A 540 32.79 -0.16 -0.83
N ARG A 541 33.19 -0.85 -1.91
CA ARG A 541 32.49 -2.07 -2.34
C ARG A 541 32.62 -3.18 -1.32
N GLU A 542 33.80 -3.40 -0.76
CA GLU A 542 34.00 -4.40 0.30
C GLU A 542 33.06 -4.14 1.48
N ILE A 543 32.98 -2.89 1.94
CA ILE A 543 32.06 -2.46 3.00
C ILE A 543 30.59 -2.72 2.59
N PHE A 544 30.20 -2.34 1.37
CA PHE A 544 28.85 -2.61 0.87
C PHE A 544 28.54 -4.10 0.69
N THR A 545 29.55 -4.97 0.59
CA THR A 545 29.35 -6.42 0.49
C THR A 545 29.40 -7.13 1.84
N GLU A 546 30.19 -6.64 2.80
CA GLU A 546 30.28 -7.22 4.15
C GLU A 546 29.02 -6.95 4.98
N GLU A 547 28.35 -5.81 4.81
CA GLU A 547 27.03 -5.55 5.44
C GLU A 547 25.87 -6.37 4.82
N LEU A 548 26.12 -7.17 3.78
CA LEU A 548 25.15 -8.09 3.18
C LEU A 548 25.32 -9.56 3.64
N ALA A 549 26.39 -9.87 4.37
CA ALA A 549 26.66 -11.18 4.97
C ALA A 549 26.19 -11.19 6.43
#